data_AF-A0A330MF04-F1
#
_entry.id   AF-A0A330MF04-F1
#
_cell.length_a   1.000
_cell.length_b   1.000
_cell.length_c   1.000
_cell.angle_alpha   90.00
_cell.angle_beta   90.00
_cell.angle_gamma   90.00
#
_symmetry.space_group_name_H-M   'P 1'
#
loop_
_entity.id
_entity.type
_entity.pdbx_description
1 polymer ?
#
loop_
_entity_poly.entity_id
_entity_poly.type
_entity_poly.pdbx_seq_one_letter_code
_entity_poly.pdbx_strand_id
1 'polypeptide(L)' 'MNKISILIAIACILLIISCKKDDGVSCTTCSSPETVSFQVCEESDGNASVNGQNTGTSYKTYLSDLQESGVVCGN' A
#
# COMPACT_ATOMS: atom_id res chain seq x y z
N MET A 1 2.18 38.37 -6.74
CA MET A 1 2.23 36.90 -6.70
C MET A 1 0.82 36.39 -6.48
N ASN A 2 0.28 35.72 -7.49
CA ASN A 2 -1.11 35.27 -7.61
C ASN A 2 -1.40 34.15 -6.59
N LYS A 3 -2.40 34.39 -5.74
CA LYS A 3 -2.84 33.57 -4.61
C LYS A 3 -3.21 32.12 -5.00
N ILE A 4 -3.43 31.90 -6.30
CA ILE A 4 -3.79 30.60 -6.91
C ILE A 4 -2.57 29.67 -7.01
N SER A 5 -1.35 30.19 -7.16
CA SER A 5 -0.15 29.37 -7.33
C SER A 5 0.28 28.63 -6.05
N ILE A 6 -0.20 29.07 -4.88
CA ILE A 6 0.14 28.45 -3.59
C ILE A 6 -0.72 27.18 -3.33
N LEU A 7 -1.96 27.15 -3.84
CA LEU A 7 -2.88 26.01 -3.63
C LEU A 7 -2.48 24.76 -4.42
N ILE A 8 -1.92 24.92 -5.62
CA ILE A 8 -1.48 23.80 -6.47
C ILE A 8 -0.23 23.12 -5.88
N ALA A 9 0.65 23.87 -5.20
CA ALA A 9 1.84 23.32 -4.58
C ALA A 9 1.53 22.42 -3.37
N ILE A 10 0.46 22.71 -2.62
CA ILE A 10 0.04 21.92 -1.44
C ILE A 10 -0.64 20.61 -1.84
N ALA A 11 -1.36 20.57 -2.96
CA ALA A 11 -1.99 19.35 -3.46
C ALA A 11 -0.97 18.28 -3.92
N CYS A 12 0.19 18.71 -4.44
CA CYS A 12 1.26 17.78 -4.86
C CYS A 12 2.02 17.14 -3.68
N ILE A 13 1.98 17.73 -2.48
CA ILE A 13 2.68 17.21 -1.30
C ILE A 13 1.92 16.02 -0.66
N LEU A 14 0.62 15.90 -0.89
CA LEU A 14 -0.17 14.76 -0.39
C LEU A 14 0.00 13.50 -1.25
N LEU A 15 0.53 13.62 -2.47
CA LEU A 15 0.76 12.48 -3.36
C LEU A 15 2.11 11.79 -3.11
N ILE A 16 3.05 12.45 -2.41
CA ILE A 16 4.40 11.91 -2.17
C ILE A 16 4.52 11.08 -0.88
N ILE A 17 3.44 10.91 -0.09
CA ILE A 17 3.45 9.97 1.05
C ILE A 17 3.33 8.51 0.56
N SER A 18 2.99 8.27 -0.72
CA SER A 18 2.87 6.91 -1.28
C SER A 18 4.15 6.36 -1.90
N CYS A 19 5.33 6.73 -1.38
CA CYS A 19 6.59 6.06 -1.70
C CYS A 19 7.59 6.19 -0.55
N LYS A 20 7.24 5.64 0.63
CA LYS A 20 8.30 5.14 1.54
C LYS A 20 8.90 3.89 0.88
N LYS A 21 9.82 4.09 -0.06
CA LYS A 21 10.87 3.10 -0.33
C LYS A 21 11.89 3.29 0.79
N ASP A 22 11.58 2.71 1.94
CA ASP A 22 12.41 2.77 3.14
C ASP A 22 12.79 1.32 3.45
N ASP A 23 14.09 1.11 3.49
CA ASP A 23 14.83 -0.14 3.48
C ASP A 23 14.29 -1.16 4.51
N GLY A 24 13.62 -2.22 4.02
CA GLY A 24 13.30 -3.42 4.82
C GLY A 24 11.92 -4.01 4.61
N VAL A 25 10.93 -3.21 4.17
CA VAL A 25 9.53 -3.64 4.07
C VAL A 25 9.16 -3.87 2.61
N SER A 26 8.87 -5.12 2.23
CA SER A 26 8.52 -5.47 0.84
C SER A 26 7.01 -5.32 0.63
N CYS A 27 6.59 -4.30 -0.12
CA CYS A 27 5.17 -4.04 -0.38
C CYS A 27 4.74 -4.50 -1.77
N THR A 28 3.57 -5.15 -1.83
CA THR A 28 2.89 -5.57 -3.04
C THR A 28 1.53 -4.89 -3.14
N THR A 29 1.23 -4.35 -4.32
CA THR A 29 -0.09 -3.82 -4.63
C THR A 29 -1.04 -4.97 -4.98
N CYS A 30 -2.19 -4.98 -4.33
CA CYS A 30 -3.29 -5.91 -4.54
C CYS A 30 -4.52 -5.16 -5.04
N SER A 31 -5.28 -5.75 -5.95
CA SER A 31 -6.56 -5.20 -6.40
C SER A 31 -7.54 -6.32 -6.77
N SER A 32 -8.83 -6.02 -6.69
CA SER A 32 -9.89 -6.93 -7.11
C SER A 32 -10.95 -6.14 -7.88
N PRO A 33 -11.85 -6.80 -8.63
CA PRO A 33 -12.96 -6.12 -9.29
C PRO A 33 -13.90 -5.41 -8.29
N GLU A 34 -13.92 -5.87 -7.05
CA GLU A 34 -14.86 -5.42 -6.00
C GLU A 34 -14.25 -4.40 -5.03
N THR A 35 -12.92 -4.21 -5.04
CA THR A 35 -12.21 -3.32 -4.12
C THR A 35 -11.22 -2.42 -4.86
N VAL A 36 -11.07 -1.18 -4.37
CA VAL A 36 -9.98 -0.31 -4.82
C VAL A 36 -8.62 -0.96 -4.53
N SER A 37 -7.61 -0.66 -5.36
CA SER A 37 -6.25 -1.16 -5.16
C SER A 37 -5.70 -0.74 -3.79
N PHE A 38 -5.09 -1.69 -3.08
CA PHE A 38 -4.49 -1.49 -1.75
C PHE A 38 -3.08 -2.09 -1.71
N GLN A 39 -2.28 -1.69 -0.73
CA GLN A 39 -0.94 -2.25 -0.53
C GLN A 39 -0.93 -3.21 0.64
N VAL A 40 -0.29 -4.35 0.43
CA VAL A 40 0.08 -5.33 1.46
C VAL A 40 1.59 -5.29 1.59
N CYS A 41 2.10 -5.10 2.80
CA CYS A 41 3.53 -4.99 3.08
C CYS A 41 4.01 -6.10 3.99
N GLU A 42 5.20 -6.63 3.73
CA GLU A 42 5.88 -7.56 4.64
C GLU A 42 6.66 -6.76 5.69
N GLU A 43 6.16 -6.75 6.91
CA GLU A 43 6.79 -6.10 8.06
C GLU A 43 8.05 -6.84 8.52
N SER A 44 8.87 -6.20 9.36
CA SER A 44 10.12 -6.79 9.87
C SER A 44 9.92 -8.07 10.71
N ASP A 45 8.71 -8.30 11.23
CA ASP A 45 8.31 -9.52 11.93
C ASP A 45 7.82 -10.64 11.00
N GLY A 46 7.78 -10.41 9.68
CA GLY A 46 7.33 -11.38 8.67
C GLY A 46 5.81 -11.44 8.47
N ASN A 47 5.07 -10.58 9.17
CA ASN A 47 3.62 -10.46 9.02
C ASN A 47 3.25 -9.48 7.90
N ALA A 48 2.06 -9.67 7.33
CA ALA A 48 1.46 -8.69 6.45
C ALA A 48 0.98 -7.48 7.26
N SER A 49 1.21 -6.28 6.73
CA SER A 49 0.45 -5.09 7.08
C SER A 49 -0.35 -4.58 5.89
N VAL A 50 -1.50 -3.98 6.17
CA VAL A 50 -2.32 -3.28 5.17
C VAL A 50 -2.49 -1.85 5.64
N ASN A 51 -2.11 -0.88 4.81
CA ASN A 51 -2.08 0.54 5.17
C ASN A 51 -1.27 0.83 6.47
N GLY A 52 -0.19 0.08 6.70
CA GLY A 52 0.67 0.23 7.89
C GLY A 52 0.09 -0.38 9.17
N GLN A 53 -1.02 -1.12 9.07
CA GLN A 53 -1.59 -1.86 10.19
C GLN A 53 -1.25 -3.35 10.08
N ASN A 54 -0.44 -3.85 11.01
CA ASN A 54 -0.05 -5.26 11.07
C ASN A 54 -1.29 -6.14 11.31
N THR A 55 -1.44 -7.16 10.47
CA THR A 55 -2.58 -8.10 10.47
C THR A 55 -2.40 -9.24 11.49
N GLY A 56 -1.19 -9.42 12.02
CA GLY A 56 -0.81 -10.58 12.84
C GLY A 56 -0.75 -11.89 12.06
N THR A 57 -0.91 -11.85 10.73
CA THR A 57 -0.87 -13.00 9.83
C THR A 57 0.40 -12.93 8.99
N SER A 58 1.03 -14.09 8.73
CA SER A 58 2.24 -14.12 7.91
C SER A 58 1.98 -13.52 6.53
N TYR A 59 2.94 -12.76 6.00
CA TYR A 59 2.80 -12.09 4.71
C TYR A 59 2.41 -13.05 3.58
N LYS A 60 3.05 -14.22 3.55
CA LYS A 60 2.78 -15.27 2.56
C LYS A 60 1.36 -15.84 2.67
N THR A 61 0.89 -16.14 3.89
CA THR A 61 -0.47 -16.64 4.10
C THR A 61 -1.49 -15.60 3.68
N TYR A 62 -1.30 -14.35 4.14
CA TYR A 62 -2.21 -13.26 3.82
C TYR A 62 -2.35 -13.03 2.30
N LEU A 63 -1.23 -13.03 1.56
CA LEU A 63 -1.27 -12.96 0.10
C LEU A 63 -1.97 -14.16 -0.55
N SER A 64 -1.72 -15.36 -0.04
CA SER A 64 -2.33 -16.58 -0.60
C SER A 64 -3.84 -16.58 -0.42
N ASP A 65 -4.33 -16.16 0.76
CA ASP A 65 -5.76 -16.06 1.07
C ASP A 65 -6.45 -15.00 0.21
N LEU A 66 -5.77 -13.86 -0.02
CA LEU A 66 -6.25 -12.82 -0.93
C LEU A 66 -6.36 -13.34 -2.36
N GLN A 67 -5.33 -14.05 -2.85
CA GLN A 67 -5.33 -14.63 -4.19
C GLN A 67 -6.39 -15.73 -4.36
N GLU A 68 -6.60 -16.58 -3.34
CA GLU A 68 -7.67 -17.57 -3.32
C GLU A 68 -9.06 -16.91 -3.35
N SER A 69 -9.19 -15.74 -2.71
CA SER A 69 -10.39 -14.92 -2.75
C SER A 69 -10.57 -14.14 -4.07
N GLY A 70 -9.68 -14.31 -5.05
CA GLY A 70 -9.74 -13.66 -6.36
C GLY A 70 -9.12 -12.25 -6.42
N VAL A 71 -8.36 -11.86 -5.40
CA VAL A 71 -7.59 -10.61 -5.41
C VAL A 71 -6.27 -10.83 -6.14
N VAL A 72 -5.94 -9.96 -7.10
CA VAL A 72 -4.68 -10.02 -7.85
C VAL A 72 -3.64 -9.16 -7.14
N CYS A 73 -2.55 -9.79 -6.70
CA CYS A 73 -1.45 -9.14 -5.99
C CYS A 73 -0.15 -9.28 -6.77
N GLY A 74 0.52 -8.15 -7.04
CA GLY A 74 1.75 -8.09 -7.83
C GLY A 74 1.41 -8.09 -9.32
N ASN A 75 1.60 -6.94 -9.95
CA ASN A 75 1.47 -6.77 -11.41
C ASN A 75 2.86 -6.63 -12.02
#